data_AF-A0A7H4M7J7-F1
#
_entry.id   AF-A0A7H4M7J7-F1
#
_cell.length_a   1.000
_cell.length_b   1.000
_cell.length_c   1.000
_cell.angle_alpha   90.00
_cell.angle_beta   90.00
_cell.angle_gamma   90.00
#
_symmetry.space_group_name_H-M   'P 1'
#
loop_
_entity.id
_entity.type
_entity.pdbx_description
1 polymer ?
#
loop_
_entity_poly.entity_id
_entity_poly.type
_entity_poly.pdbx_seq_one_letter_code
_entity_poly.pdbx_strand_id
1 'polypeptide(L)'
;MATGARILLGQAVTELNFQSPETVNSWYRRWSDEFDASELEPAFWRWQTRFTSLRDLRWLLCAHAPLYEVMHEIRFIVQESEEAHP
;
A
#
# COMPACT_ATOMS: atom_id res chain seq x y z
N MET A 1 -21.17 -7.78 -17.34
CA MET A 1 -20.46 -6.60 -16.82
C MET A 1 -19.14 -6.98 -16.13
N ALA A 2 -18.34 -7.92 -16.67
CA ALA A 2 -17.15 -8.45 -15.97
C ALA A 2 -15.81 -7.86 -16.46
N THR A 3 -15.81 -7.09 -17.56
CA THR A 3 -14.58 -6.62 -18.22
C THR A 3 -14.01 -5.34 -17.58
N GLY A 4 -14.85 -4.49 -16.98
CA GLY A 4 -14.43 -3.19 -16.44
C GLY A 4 -13.59 -3.29 -15.16
N ALA A 5 -14.01 -4.12 -14.19
CA ALA A 5 -13.31 -4.27 -12.91
C ALA A 5 -11.87 -4.78 -13.07
N ARG A 6 -11.64 -5.72 -14.01
CA ARG A 6 -10.29 -6.26 -14.26
C ARG A 6 -9.34 -5.24 -14.89
N ILE A 7 -9.87 -4.31 -15.69
CA ILE A 7 -9.07 -3.21 -16.27
C ILE A 7 -8.65 -2.24 -15.17
N LEU A 8 -9.59 -1.88 -14.29
CA LEU A 8 -9.34 -0.97 -13.18
C LEU A 8 -8.34 -1.57 -12.16
N LEU A 9 -8.42 -2.88 -11.88
CA LEU A 9 -7.45 -3.53 -10.99
C LEU A 9 -6.05 -3.54 -11.61
N GLY A 10 -5.97 -3.82 -12.93
CA GLY A 10 -4.71 -3.71 -13.66
C GLY A 10 -4.12 -2.31 -13.58
N GLN A 11 -4.95 -1.28 -13.72
CA GLN A 11 -4.55 0.11 -13.56
C GLN A 11 -4.07 0.41 -12.14
N ALA A 12 -4.78 -0.04 -11.11
CA ALA A 12 -4.38 0.13 -9.71
C ALA A 12 -2.99 -0.46 -9.46
N VAL A 13 -2.73 -1.67 -9.97
CA VAL A 13 -1.41 -2.32 -9.88
C VAL A 13 -0.33 -1.55 -10.64
N THR A 14 -0.63 -1.05 -11.84
CA THR A 14 0.30 -0.21 -12.60
C THR A 14 0.63 1.09 -11.85
N GLU A 15 -0.38 1.79 -11.34
CA GLU A 15 -0.20 3.03 -10.56
C GLU A 15 0.59 2.79 -9.27
N LEU A 16 0.37 1.66 -8.61
CA LEU A 16 1.11 1.27 -7.40
C LEU A 16 2.62 1.21 -7.65
N ASN A 17 3.05 0.76 -8.83
CA ASN A 17 4.47 0.66 -9.16
C ASN A 17 5.20 2.01 -9.17
N PHE A 18 4.48 3.11 -9.33
CA PHE A 18 5.01 4.48 -9.31
C PHE A 18 4.89 5.15 -7.93
N GLN A 19 4.34 4.47 -6.93
CA GLN A 19 4.24 5.00 -5.57
C GLN A 19 5.52 4.77 -4.79
N SER A 20 5.73 5.67 -3.82
CA SER A 20 6.71 5.56 -2.74
C SER A 20 6.02 5.42 -1.38
N PRO A 21 6.74 5.13 -0.28
CA PRO A 21 6.16 5.10 1.07
C PRO A 21 5.35 6.36 1.42
N GLU A 22 5.80 7.51 0.94
CA GLU A 22 5.18 8.82 1.17
C GLU A 22 3.84 8.97 0.42
N THR A 23 3.70 8.34 -0.75
CA THR A 23 2.54 8.54 -1.63
C THR A 23 1.55 7.38 -1.65
N VAL A 24 1.94 6.19 -1.18
CA VAL A 24 1.09 4.98 -1.25
C VAL A 24 -0.23 5.12 -0.50
N ASN A 25 -0.29 5.96 0.54
CA ASN A 25 -1.53 6.27 1.26
C ASN A 25 -2.58 6.92 0.35
N SER A 26 -2.16 7.79 -0.57
CA SER A 26 -3.05 8.43 -1.55
C SER A 26 -3.54 7.43 -2.59
N TRP A 27 -2.67 6.52 -3.02
CA TRP A 27 -3.05 5.40 -3.88
C TRP A 27 -4.10 4.50 -3.19
N TYR A 28 -3.88 4.14 -1.92
CA TYR A 28 -4.81 3.28 -1.19
C TYR A 28 -6.19 3.92 -1.08
N ARG A 29 -6.27 5.20 -0.67
CA ARG A 29 -7.54 5.93 -0.57
C ARG A 29 -8.33 5.95 -1.87
N ARG A 30 -7.66 6.14 -3.01
CA ARG A 30 -8.32 6.17 -4.32
C ARG A 30 -8.93 4.81 -4.67
N TRP A 31 -8.19 3.73 -4.42
CA TRP A 31 -8.56 2.41 -4.90
C TRP A 31 -9.37 1.59 -3.88
N SER A 32 -9.35 1.96 -2.60
CA SER A 32 -10.18 1.34 -1.55
C SER A 32 -11.67 1.62 -1.71
N ASP A 33 -12.03 2.69 -2.42
CA ASP A 33 -13.43 2.99 -2.75
C ASP A 33 -13.97 2.10 -3.87
N GLU A 34 -13.07 1.52 -4.69
CA GLU A 34 -13.41 0.73 -5.88
C GLU A 34 -13.19 -0.78 -5.67
N PHE A 35 -12.28 -1.18 -4.77
CA PHE A 35 -11.86 -2.56 -4.57
C PHE A 35 -11.81 -2.95 -3.10
N ASP A 36 -12.11 -4.23 -2.85
CA ASP A 36 -11.92 -4.80 -1.52
C ASP A 36 -10.43 -4.90 -1.17
N ALA A 37 -10.12 -4.82 0.13
CA ALA A 37 -8.74 -4.94 0.60
C ALA A 37 -8.05 -6.22 0.11
N SER A 38 -8.79 -7.33 0.02
CA SER A 38 -8.26 -8.63 -0.44
C SER A 38 -7.81 -8.62 -1.92
N GLU A 39 -8.33 -7.70 -2.74
CA GLU A 39 -7.92 -7.54 -4.14
C GLU A 39 -6.65 -6.69 -4.26
N LEU A 40 -6.47 -5.72 -3.35
CA LEU A 40 -5.32 -4.81 -3.32
C LEU A 40 -4.11 -5.40 -2.58
N GLU A 41 -4.36 -6.18 -1.52
CA GLU A 41 -3.35 -6.77 -0.63
C GLU A 41 -2.22 -7.49 -1.36
N PRO A 42 -2.48 -8.42 -2.30
CA PRO A 42 -1.41 -9.15 -2.96
C PRO A 42 -0.46 -8.24 -3.76
N ALA A 43 -1.00 -7.18 -4.36
CA ALA A 43 -0.21 -6.21 -5.11
C ALA A 43 0.62 -5.33 -4.18
N PHE A 44 -0.01 -4.85 -3.10
CA PHE A 44 0.65 -4.06 -2.07
C PHE A 44 1.84 -4.81 -1.44
N TRP A 45 1.65 -6.05 -0.99
CA TRP A 45 2.72 -6.80 -0.33
C TRP A 45 3.89 -7.11 -1.27
N ARG A 46 3.65 -7.26 -2.57
CA ARG A 46 4.74 -7.36 -3.55
C ARG A 46 5.48 -6.03 -3.70
N TRP A 47 4.74 -4.93 -3.83
CA TRP A 47 5.32 -3.58 -3.95
C TRP A 47 6.17 -3.21 -2.73
N GLN A 48 5.69 -3.52 -1.53
CA GLN A 48 6.35 -3.21 -0.26
C GLN A 48 7.79 -3.74 -0.20
N THR A 49 8.05 -4.91 -0.80
CA THR A 49 9.39 -5.55 -0.75
C THR A 49 10.49 -4.73 -1.43
N ARG A 50 10.12 -3.73 -2.24
CA ARG A 50 11.05 -2.80 -2.90
C ARG A 50 11.70 -1.81 -1.93
N PHE A 51 11.13 -1.62 -0.74
CA PHE A 51 11.55 -0.60 0.21
C PHE A 51 12.05 -1.22 1.51
N THR A 52 13.34 -1.04 1.80
CA THR A 52 13.95 -1.51 3.04
C THR A 52 13.34 -0.84 4.28
N SER A 53 12.95 0.43 4.18
CA SER A 53 12.28 1.18 5.25
C SER A 53 10.96 0.56 5.70
N LEU A 54 10.29 -0.18 4.81
CA LEU A 54 9.01 -0.81 5.13
C LEU A 54 9.15 -2.23 5.68
N ARG A 55 10.38 -2.76 5.84
CA ARG A 55 10.60 -4.16 6.26
C ARG A 55 9.85 -4.53 7.53
N ASP A 56 9.68 -3.57 8.44
CA ASP A 56 9.02 -3.79 9.71
C ASP A 56 7.52 -4.12 9.55
N LEU A 57 6.86 -3.71 8.46
CA LEU A 57 5.47 -4.09 8.17
C LEU A 57 5.23 -5.60 8.08
N ARG A 58 6.29 -6.44 8.00
CA ARG A 58 6.15 -7.89 8.00
C ARG A 58 5.46 -8.42 9.27
N TRP A 59 5.59 -7.75 10.42
CA TRP A 59 4.87 -8.18 11.62
C TRP A 59 3.35 -8.03 11.45
N LEU A 60 2.89 -6.94 10.81
CA LEU A 60 1.48 -6.70 10.48
C LEU A 60 0.92 -7.74 9.51
N LEU A 61 1.72 -8.13 8.50
CA LEU A 61 1.36 -9.22 7.61
C LEU A 61 1.13 -10.54 8.38
N CYS A 62 2.03 -10.88 9.31
CA CYS A 62 1.90 -12.08 10.14
C CYS A 62 0.70 -12.01 11.09
N ALA A 63 0.34 -10.81 11.56
CA ALA A 63 -0.82 -10.57 12.40
C ALA A 63 -2.15 -10.54 11.61
N HIS A 64 -2.10 -10.66 10.28
CA HIS A 64 -3.26 -10.48 9.40
C HIS A 64 -3.95 -9.12 9.59
N ALA A 65 -3.14 -8.09 9.88
CA ALA A 65 -3.67 -6.74 10.05
C ALA A 65 -4.26 -6.21 8.72
N PRO A 66 -5.40 -5.52 8.77
CA PRO A 66 -6.05 -4.98 7.58
C PRO A 66 -5.21 -3.86 6.95
N LEU A 67 -5.32 -3.68 5.63
CA LEU A 67 -4.54 -2.66 4.91
C LEU A 67 -4.65 -1.25 5.47
N TYR A 68 -5.80 -0.83 6.01
CA TYR A 68 -5.91 0.52 6.57
C TYR A 68 -4.98 0.74 7.77
N GLU A 69 -4.72 -0.30 8.58
CA GLU A 69 -3.75 -0.24 9.69
C GLU A 69 -2.32 -0.19 9.15
N VAL A 70 -2.02 -0.98 8.12
CA VAL A 70 -0.73 -0.93 7.44
C VAL A 70 -0.44 0.45 6.86
N MET A 71 -1.44 1.10 6.24
CA MET A 71 -1.31 2.46 5.71
C MET A 71 -1.09 3.48 6.83
N HIS A 72 -1.71 3.27 7.99
CA HIS A 72 -1.50 4.10 9.18
C HIS A 72 -0.05 3.98 9.67
N GLU A 73 0.48 2.76 9.75
CA GLU A 73 1.87 2.49 10.16
C GLU A 73 2.88 3.11 9.19
N ILE A 74 2.65 3.02 7.89
CA ILE A 74 3.53 3.65 6.89
C ILE A 74 3.66 5.15 7.12
N ARG A 75 2.59 5.83 7.52
CA ARG A 75 2.67 7.27 7.82
C ARG A 75 3.62 7.56 8.96
N PHE A 76 3.61 6.74 10.01
CA PHE A 76 4.56 6.89 11.11
C PHE A 76 6.00 6.65 10.66
N ILE A 77 6.25 5.57 9.91
CA ILE A 77 7.59 5.26 9.39
C ILE A 77 8.13 6.43 8.54
N VAL A 78 7.28 7.02 7.69
CA VAL A 78 7.64 8.19 6.87
C VAL A 78 7.95 9.40 7.75
N GLN A 79 7.08 9.72 8.71
CA GLN A 79 7.27 10.87 9.62
C GLN A 79 8.56 10.74 10.45
N GLU A 80 8.83 9.56 11.01
CA GLU A 80 10.07 9.30 11.76
C GLU A 80 11.32 9.46 10.88
N SER A 81 11.23 9.10 9.60
CA SER A 81 12.33 9.25 8.64
C SER A 81 12.61 10.73 8.31
N GLU A 82 11.57 11.56 8.22
CA GLU A 82 11.69 13.00 7.98
C GLU A 82 12.29 13.74 9.20
N GLU A 83 11.88 13.37 10.41
CA GLU A 83 12.39 13.98 11.66
C GLU A 83 13.86 13.63 11.93
N ALA A 84 14.34 12.48 11.45
CA ALA A 84 15.73 12.06 11.58
C ALA A 84 16.73 12.84 10.70
N HIS A 85 16.23 13.68 9.77
CA HIS A 85 17.03 14.52 8.86
C HIS A 85 16.61 16.00 8.95
N PRO A 86 16.97 16.73 10.03
CA PRO A 86 16.70 18.15 10.18
C PRO A 86 17.54 19.06 9.27
#